data_AF-A0A9W3EI55-F1
#
_entry.id   AF-A0A9W3EI55-F1
#
_cell.length_a   1.000
_cell.length_b   1.000
_cell.length_c   1.000
_cell.angle_alpha   90.00
_cell.angle_beta   90.00
_cell.angle_gamma   90.00
#
_symmetry.space_group_name_H-M   'P 1'
#
loop_
_entity.id
_entity.type
_entity.pdbx_description
1 polymer ?
#
loop_
_entity_poly.entity_id
_entity_poly.type
_entity_poly.pdbx_seq_one_letter_code
_entity_poly.pdbx_strand_id
1 'polypeptide(L)'
;MMSRVEAKKPSSCESEPLTSERVRVTLSVLKGVMTSCYGPAGRLKQLHNGRGGSVRTTSQSAALLTGLPVSHPVLKILVASVQNHVSCFSDCGLFTAILCCNLVENVQRIGLPPTTVIKLNKHLLSLCTSYLTSEACGCRIPVDFSCTQILLCLVRSILTSKPACMLTRKEIDHVSTLILRVFLLTIPENAKDRIILGKSVIIPLKGQRVTDSTVLPGILIEIPEVQLMKILPIKKSDSFKVALFCASLSGDLSDTGEGTLVVSYRVSLENAVLDQLLNLGRQLVSDHVDLVMCQKVIHPSLKQFLRTHGVTAIDRVGVALMEPLSKATGTQPIGSLASISPSSYGSVKDLGTAKFGSKRFFHLIPNEATVCSLLLCSRNDTAWDELKLTSQTALHALQLTIREPCVLLGGGCTETHMAAYIRHKTRSEPESILQDSACTQTELQLISEAFCGALESVAGSLEHDGGEMLTDGTYGHFWSVQADSSSVVNWPDLLSRCGCGLHSCRGELGWSFLRSPCPPFSPVTCLPPHEAAGAANNLTLDCFTAKLSGLQVAVETANLILDLSYVIEDKN
;
A
#
# COMPACT_ATOMS: atom_id res chain seq x y z
N MET A 1 28.30 26.33 -26.03
CA MET A 1 28.20 26.11 -24.57
C MET A 1 29.61 25.96 -24.04
N MET A 2 30.17 26.98 -23.39
CA MET A 2 31.45 26.85 -22.70
C MET A 2 31.20 26.02 -21.44
N SER A 3 31.72 24.79 -21.40
CA SER A 3 31.77 24.00 -20.18
C SER A 3 32.62 24.78 -19.18
N ARG A 4 32.00 25.27 -18.10
CA ARG A 4 32.76 25.76 -16.95
C ARG A 4 33.59 24.60 -16.42
N VAL A 5 34.91 24.68 -16.63
CA VAL A 5 35.87 23.84 -15.93
C VAL A 5 35.98 24.44 -14.53
N GLU A 6 35.11 23.99 -13.61
CA GLU A 6 35.28 24.29 -12.20
C GLU A 6 36.47 23.48 -11.67
N ALA A 7 37.39 24.15 -10.98
CA ALA A 7 38.50 23.49 -10.31
C ALA A 7 37.94 22.48 -9.29
N LYS A 8 38.43 21.24 -9.33
CA LYS A 8 38.05 20.17 -8.41
C LYS A 8 38.31 20.65 -6.98
N LYS A 9 37.24 20.92 -6.21
CA LYS A 9 37.37 21.30 -4.80
C LYS A 9 38.04 20.14 -4.04
N PRO A 10 38.92 20.42 -3.07
CA PRO A 10 39.47 19.37 -2.21
C PRO A 10 38.32 18.72 -1.43
N SER A 11 38.29 17.38 -1.36
CA SER A 11 37.27 16.66 -0.60
C SER A 11 37.33 17.08 0.86
N SER A 12 36.31 17.84 1.27
CA SER A 12 36.12 18.19 2.67
C SER A 12 35.24 17.11 3.28
N CYS A 13 35.85 16.35 4.17
CA CYS A 13 35.26 15.23 4.87
C CYS A 13 34.89 15.71 6.27
N GLU A 14 33.60 15.80 6.57
CA GLU A 14 33.14 16.12 7.92
C GLU A 14 32.74 14.84 8.65
N SER A 15 33.26 14.68 9.88
CA SER A 15 32.88 13.61 10.80
C SER A 15 32.07 14.19 11.95
N GLU A 16 30.78 13.88 12.02
CA GLU A 16 29.92 14.24 13.15
C GLU A 16 29.51 12.97 13.93
N PRO A 17 29.50 12.99 15.29
CA PRO A 17 28.94 11.89 16.06
C PRO A 17 27.42 11.82 15.85
N LEU A 18 26.81 10.64 15.92
CA LEU A 18 25.35 10.49 15.78
C LEU A 18 24.57 11.22 16.89
N THR A 19 25.19 11.43 18.05
CA THR A 19 24.64 12.24 19.14
C THR A 19 24.70 13.75 18.86
N SER A 20 25.14 14.19 17.67
CA SER A 20 25.15 15.60 17.32
C SER A 20 23.74 16.17 17.34
N GLU A 21 23.63 17.40 17.83
CA GLU A 21 22.35 18.12 17.89
C GLU A 21 21.70 18.24 16.51
N ARG A 22 22.51 18.29 15.44
CA ARG A 22 22.05 18.33 14.05
C ARG A 22 21.24 17.08 13.69
N VAL A 23 21.71 15.88 14.05
CA VAL A 23 20.97 14.63 13.78
C VAL A 23 19.64 14.63 14.52
N ARG A 24 19.64 15.05 15.79
CA ARG A 24 18.45 15.12 16.65
C ARG A 24 17.40 16.09 16.11
N VAL A 25 17.81 17.30 15.75
CA VAL A 25 16.93 18.31 15.14
C VAL A 25 16.35 17.77 13.84
N THR A 26 17.16 17.15 12.98
CA THR A 26 16.66 16.69 11.68
C THR A 26 15.71 15.49 11.80
N LEU A 27 15.96 14.57 12.75
CA LEU A 27 15.03 13.50 13.10
C LEU A 27 13.71 14.04 13.65
N SER A 28 13.78 15.03 14.55
CA SER A 28 12.59 15.68 15.12
C SER A 28 11.75 16.39 14.05
N VAL A 29 12.40 17.06 13.09
CA VAL A 29 11.72 17.67 11.93
C VAL A 29 11.01 16.60 11.10
N LEU A 30 11.70 15.52 10.72
CA LEU A 30 11.07 14.43 9.96
C LEU A 30 9.89 13.83 10.72
N LYS A 31 10.08 13.55 12.02
CA LYS A 31 9.03 13.06 12.91
C LYS A 31 7.83 14.00 12.90
N GLY A 32 8.02 15.30 13.09
CA GLY A 32 6.94 16.30 13.06
C GLY A 32 6.15 16.32 11.75
N VAL A 33 6.85 16.15 10.60
CA VAL A 33 6.18 16.02 9.30
C VAL A 33 5.33 14.77 9.23
N MET A 34 5.83 13.63 9.72
CA MET A 34 5.11 12.34 9.68
C MET A 34 3.95 12.28 10.68
N THR A 35 4.17 12.72 11.92
CA THR A 35 3.16 12.71 12.98
C THR A 35 1.97 13.56 12.60
N SER A 36 2.20 14.77 12.06
CA SER A 36 1.13 15.66 11.61
C SER A 36 0.29 15.13 10.46
N CYS A 37 0.65 14.01 9.83
CA CYS A 37 -0.17 13.29 8.83
C CYS A 37 -0.91 12.07 9.38
N TYR A 38 -0.66 11.68 10.61
CA TYR A 38 -1.02 10.36 11.08
C TYR A 38 -2.49 10.27 11.48
N GLY A 39 -3.18 9.25 10.99
CA GLY A 39 -4.57 8.97 11.32
C GLY A 39 -5.62 9.78 10.53
N PRO A 40 -6.91 9.56 10.82
CA PRO A 40 -8.02 10.17 10.09
C PRO A 40 -8.13 11.69 10.28
N ALA A 41 -7.68 12.22 11.42
CA ALA A 41 -7.62 13.65 11.71
C ALA A 41 -6.31 14.33 11.24
N GLY A 42 -5.41 13.54 10.62
CA GLY A 42 -4.11 13.99 10.14
C GLY A 42 -4.21 15.11 9.10
N ARG A 43 -3.25 16.02 9.14
CA ARG A 43 -3.16 17.16 8.22
C ARG A 43 -2.55 16.75 6.89
N LEU A 44 -3.12 17.29 5.81
CA LEU A 44 -2.68 17.00 4.45
C LEU A 44 -1.32 17.65 4.15
N LYS A 45 -0.51 16.99 3.31
CA LYS A 45 0.75 17.55 2.81
C LYS A 45 0.62 17.88 1.35
N GLN A 46 0.98 19.10 1.00
CA GLN A 46 1.10 19.56 -0.38
C GLN A 46 2.57 19.53 -0.78
N LEU A 47 2.87 18.74 -1.79
CA LEU A 47 4.22 18.52 -2.31
C LEU A 47 4.35 19.23 -3.65
N HIS A 48 5.30 20.16 -3.70
CA HIS A 48 5.61 20.97 -4.88
C HIS A 48 6.96 20.50 -5.44
N ASN A 49 7.00 20.17 -6.72
CA ASN A 49 8.24 19.81 -7.38
C ASN A 49 9.03 21.08 -7.78
N GLY A 50 10.36 21.05 -7.63
CA GLY A 50 11.21 22.19 -8.00
C GLY A 50 11.28 22.49 -9.50
N ARG A 51 10.70 21.62 -10.35
CA ARG A 51 10.68 21.77 -11.81
C ARG A 51 9.39 22.41 -12.34
N GLY A 52 8.45 22.76 -11.46
CA GLY A 52 7.09 23.16 -11.85
C GLY A 52 6.23 21.97 -12.29
N GLY A 53 4.90 22.12 -12.18
CA GLY A 53 3.94 21.08 -12.56
C GLY A 53 2.81 20.89 -11.55
N SER A 54 2.19 19.71 -11.58
CA SER A 54 1.06 19.36 -10.71
C SER A 54 1.49 19.27 -9.24
N VAL A 55 0.81 20.03 -8.37
CA VAL A 55 0.94 19.91 -6.92
C VAL A 55 0.28 18.62 -6.46
N ARG A 56 1.01 17.78 -5.71
CA ARG A 56 0.46 16.55 -5.13
C ARG A 56 0.01 16.81 -3.70
N THR A 57 -1.27 16.62 -3.42
CA THR A 57 -1.79 16.62 -2.04
C THR A 57 -1.91 15.18 -1.56
N THR A 58 -1.35 14.84 -0.40
CA THR A 58 -1.40 13.46 0.11
C THR A 58 -1.46 13.38 1.63
N SER A 59 -2.02 12.28 2.14
CA SER A 59 -2.00 11.84 3.54
C SER A 59 -1.27 10.50 3.71
N GLN A 60 -0.72 9.94 2.64
CA GLN A 60 -0.10 8.61 2.63
C GLN A 60 1.43 8.67 2.71
N SER A 61 2.01 7.74 3.47
CA SER A 61 3.46 7.55 3.55
C SER A 61 4.09 7.26 2.19
N ALA A 62 3.45 6.44 1.35
CA ALA A 62 3.96 6.07 0.03
C ALA A 62 4.25 7.32 -0.83
N ALA A 63 3.24 8.17 -1.00
CA ALA A 63 3.36 9.39 -1.79
C ALA A 63 4.23 10.45 -1.11
N LEU A 64 4.16 10.56 0.23
CA LEU A 64 4.94 11.51 1.01
C LEU A 64 6.45 11.22 0.93
N LEU A 65 6.86 9.98 1.16
CA LEU A 65 8.26 9.59 1.21
C LEU A 65 8.91 9.57 -0.18
N THR A 66 8.15 9.30 -1.25
CA THR A 66 8.68 9.42 -2.62
C THR A 66 8.84 10.88 -3.04
N GLY A 67 8.00 11.79 -2.52
CA GLY A 67 8.06 13.21 -2.86
C GLY A 67 8.99 14.05 -1.98
N LEU A 68 9.49 13.50 -0.87
CA LEU A 68 10.37 14.19 0.07
C LEU A 68 11.83 13.68 -0.09
N PRO A 69 12.68 14.33 -0.91
CA PRO A 69 14.08 13.97 -1.00
C PRO A 69 14.80 14.35 0.31
N VAL A 70 15.52 13.41 0.90
CA VAL A 70 16.27 13.64 2.14
C VAL A 70 17.77 13.51 1.92
N SER A 71 18.53 14.51 2.38
CA SER A 71 19.99 14.57 2.19
C SER A 71 20.75 13.83 3.29
N HIS A 72 20.32 13.98 4.54
CA HIS A 72 21.05 13.47 5.71
C HIS A 72 21.14 11.93 5.71
N PRO A 73 22.34 11.33 5.88
CA PRO A 73 22.54 9.87 5.78
C PRO A 73 21.64 9.04 6.72
N VAL A 74 21.51 9.45 7.99
CA VAL A 74 20.64 8.76 8.97
C VAL A 74 19.19 8.72 8.52
N LEU A 75 18.69 9.83 7.95
CA LEU A 75 17.32 9.89 7.45
C LEU A 75 17.16 9.11 6.15
N LYS A 76 18.20 9.03 5.30
CA LYS A 76 18.18 8.16 4.12
C LYS A 76 17.98 6.70 4.53
N ILE A 77 18.67 6.24 5.57
CA ILE A 77 18.50 4.88 6.11
C ILE A 77 17.04 4.68 6.59
N LEU A 78 16.52 5.61 7.39
CA LEU A 78 15.15 5.53 7.90
C LEU A 78 14.12 5.53 6.75
N VAL A 79 14.20 6.51 5.84
CA VAL A 79 13.27 6.66 4.72
C VAL A 79 13.35 5.46 3.78
N ALA A 80 14.54 4.95 3.48
CA ALA A 80 14.70 3.76 2.64
C ALA A 80 14.08 2.51 3.29
N SER A 81 14.27 2.34 4.60
CA SER A 81 13.70 1.21 5.35
C SER A 81 12.16 1.26 5.36
N VAL A 82 11.59 2.45 5.57
CA VAL A 82 10.13 2.66 5.52
C VAL A 82 9.59 2.51 4.09
N GLN A 83 10.29 3.01 3.07
CA GLN A 83 9.90 2.84 1.67
C GLN A 83 9.89 1.36 1.27
N ASN A 84 10.88 0.58 1.72
CA ASN A 84 10.92 -0.87 1.51
C ASN A 84 9.78 -1.60 2.22
N HIS A 85 9.42 -1.18 3.43
CA HIS A 85 8.22 -1.72 4.10
C HIS A 85 6.95 -1.40 3.29
N VAL A 86 6.77 -0.15 2.85
CA VAL A 86 5.59 0.26 2.08
C VAL A 86 5.53 -0.43 0.71
N SER A 87 6.66 -0.70 0.05
CA SER A 87 6.65 -1.45 -1.22
C SER A 87 6.22 -2.91 -1.03
N CYS A 88 6.59 -3.53 0.10
CA CYS A 88 6.27 -4.92 0.40
C CYS A 88 4.87 -5.14 1.01
N PHE A 89 4.35 -4.20 1.80
CA PHE A 89 3.10 -4.38 2.56
C PHE A 89 2.03 -3.32 2.27
N SER A 90 2.38 -2.23 1.57
CA SER A 90 1.49 -1.13 1.13
C SER A 90 0.76 -0.33 2.22
N ASP A 91 0.94 -0.66 3.50
CA ASP A 91 0.35 0.05 4.64
C ASP A 91 1.40 0.31 5.73
N CYS A 92 0.99 0.87 6.88
CA CYS A 92 1.80 1.05 8.10
C CYS A 92 3.07 1.91 7.98
N GLY A 93 3.35 2.55 6.84
CA GLY A 93 4.58 3.33 6.67
C GLY A 93 4.75 4.51 7.65
N LEU A 94 3.68 5.28 7.93
CA LEU A 94 3.75 6.35 8.93
C LEU A 94 3.94 5.80 10.35
N PHE A 95 3.26 4.71 10.69
CA PHE A 95 3.43 4.00 11.96
C PHE A 95 4.91 3.61 12.17
N THR A 96 5.52 2.97 11.18
CA THR A 96 6.92 2.54 11.20
C THR A 96 7.87 3.72 11.39
N ALA A 97 7.67 4.81 10.63
CA ALA A 97 8.53 5.99 10.71
C ALA A 97 8.44 6.69 12.08
N ILE A 98 7.21 6.90 12.59
CA ILE A 98 6.97 7.58 13.86
C ILE A 98 7.51 6.74 15.03
N LEU A 99 7.28 5.42 15.01
CA LEU A 99 7.79 4.52 16.03
C LEU A 99 9.32 4.52 16.05
N CYS A 100 9.97 4.41 14.89
CA CYS A 100 11.43 4.46 14.76
C CYS A 100 12.00 5.77 15.35
N CYS A 101 11.43 6.92 14.99
CA CYS A 101 11.88 8.21 15.53
C CYS A 101 11.71 8.29 17.06
N ASN A 102 10.56 7.84 17.58
CA ASN A 102 10.30 7.85 19.03
C ASN A 102 11.27 6.93 19.80
N LEU A 103 11.58 5.75 19.27
CA LEU A 103 12.53 4.83 19.90
C LEU A 103 13.91 5.45 20.00
N VAL A 104 14.41 6.05 18.92
CA VAL A 104 15.73 6.72 18.91
C VAL A 104 15.74 7.90 19.88
N GLU A 105 14.73 8.78 19.83
CA GLU A 105 14.65 9.97 20.70
C GLU A 105 14.51 9.61 22.19
N ASN A 106 13.73 8.57 22.52
CA ASN A 106 13.55 8.16 23.91
C ASN A 106 14.84 7.57 24.48
N VAL A 107 15.51 6.70 23.72
CA VAL A 107 16.78 6.08 24.14
C VAL A 107 17.89 7.11 24.35
N GLN A 108 17.98 8.12 23.48
CA GLN A 108 18.96 9.21 23.61
C GLN A 108 18.85 9.99 24.94
N ARG A 109 17.70 9.93 25.62
CA ARG A 109 17.50 10.59 26.93
C ARG A 109 18.00 9.75 28.12
N ILE A 110 18.17 8.44 27.95
CA ILE A 110 18.38 7.48 29.06
C ILE A 110 19.88 7.30 29.37
N GLY A 111 20.78 7.75 28.48
CA GLY A 111 22.22 7.76 28.74
C GLY A 111 22.87 6.37 28.86
N LEU A 112 22.21 5.32 28.36
CA LEU A 112 22.72 3.95 28.38
C LEU A 112 23.59 3.62 27.16
N PRO A 113 24.56 2.69 27.27
CA PRO A 113 25.38 2.26 26.14
C PRO A 113 24.51 1.68 25.01
N PRO A 114 24.73 2.06 23.73
CA PRO A 114 23.92 1.58 22.61
C PRO A 114 23.84 0.05 22.52
N THR A 115 24.92 -0.66 22.85
CA THR A 115 24.96 -2.13 22.83
C THR A 115 23.95 -2.77 23.80
N THR A 116 23.80 -2.21 24.99
CA THR A 116 22.79 -2.64 25.98
C THR A 116 21.38 -2.37 25.45
N VAL A 117 21.16 -1.17 24.89
CA VAL A 117 19.85 -0.78 24.37
C VAL A 117 19.42 -1.66 23.20
N ILE A 118 20.32 -1.92 22.24
CA ILE A 118 20.03 -2.76 21.08
C ILE A 118 19.66 -4.19 21.52
N LYS A 119 20.38 -4.76 22.50
CA LYS A 119 20.06 -6.09 23.03
C LYS A 119 18.66 -6.12 23.66
N LEU A 120 18.34 -5.16 24.52
CA LEU A 120 17.05 -5.08 25.20
C LEU A 120 15.91 -4.80 24.20
N ASN A 121 16.10 -3.91 23.22
CA ASN A 121 15.13 -3.66 22.16
C ASN A 121 14.83 -4.92 21.33
N LYS A 122 15.85 -5.74 21.02
CA LYS A 122 15.66 -7.02 20.33
C LYS A 122 14.83 -8.00 21.17
N HIS A 123 15.09 -8.06 22.48
CA HIS A 123 14.31 -8.90 23.38
C HIS A 123 12.84 -8.42 23.47
N LEU A 124 12.62 -7.12 23.66
CA LEU A 124 11.28 -6.52 23.67
C LEU A 124 10.54 -6.73 22.35
N LEU A 125 11.23 -6.63 21.20
CA LEU A 125 10.64 -6.93 19.91
C LEU A 125 10.20 -8.41 19.79
N SER A 126 11.02 -9.34 20.29
CA SER A 126 10.69 -10.77 20.34
C SER A 126 9.45 -11.01 21.22
N LEU A 127 9.40 -10.36 22.39
CA LEU A 127 8.24 -10.39 23.28
C LEU A 127 6.98 -9.85 22.60
N CYS A 128 7.07 -8.73 21.87
CA CYS A 128 5.93 -8.18 21.13
C CYS A 128 5.47 -9.11 20.01
N THR A 129 6.41 -9.62 19.22
CA THR A 129 6.12 -10.48 18.06
C THR A 129 5.47 -11.79 18.50
N SER A 130 5.99 -12.42 19.55
CA SER A 130 5.44 -13.65 20.11
C SER A 130 4.05 -13.42 20.70
N TYR A 131 3.83 -12.32 21.41
CA TYR A 131 2.52 -12.00 21.96
C TYR A 131 1.49 -11.71 20.85
N LEU A 132 1.78 -10.85 19.88
CA LEU A 132 0.87 -10.53 18.77
C LEU A 132 0.48 -11.76 17.93
N THR A 133 1.39 -12.75 17.83
CA THR A 133 1.14 -14.00 17.10
C THR A 133 0.36 -15.01 17.95
N SER A 134 0.35 -14.86 19.27
CA SER A 134 -0.34 -15.75 20.20
C SER A 134 -1.86 -15.55 20.17
N GLU A 135 -2.60 -16.64 20.39
CA GLU A 135 -4.07 -16.58 20.60
C GLU A 135 -4.45 -15.86 21.90
N ALA A 136 -3.51 -15.71 22.83
CA ALA A 136 -3.70 -14.95 24.06
C ALA A 136 -3.68 -13.42 23.83
N CYS A 137 -3.42 -12.93 22.62
CA CYS A 137 -3.42 -11.50 22.35
C CYS A 137 -4.84 -10.93 22.33
N GLY A 138 -5.15 -10.04 23.29
CA GLY A 138 -6.45 -9.37 23.35
C GLY A 138 -6.77 -8.49 22.14
N CYS A 139 -5.77 -8.05 21.35
CA CYS A 139 -5.99 -7.26 20.15
C CYS A 139 -6.13 -8.08 18.86
N ARG A 140 -5.86 -9.39 18.88
CA ARG A 140 -5.91 -10.26 17.70
C ARG A 140 -7.33 -10.77 17.46
N ILE A 141 -7.83 -10.57 16.24
CA ILE A 141 -9.13 -11.09 15.80
C ILE A 141 -8.90 -12.06 14.64
N PRO A 142 -9.30 -13.34 14.75
CA PRO A 142 -9.24 -14.27 13.64
C PRO A 142 -10.23 -13.88 12.54
N VAL A 143 -9.82 -14.05 11.28
CA VAL A 143 -10.66 -13.77 10.11
C VAL A 143 -11.34 -15.06 9.66
N ASP A 144 -12.66 -15.07 9.75
CA ASP A 144 -13.49 -16.09 9.10
C ASP A 144 -13.90 -15.61 7.70
N PHE A 145 -13.40 -16.28 6.66
CA PHE A 145 -13.71 -15.95 5.26
C PHE A 145 -15.16 -16.26 4.87
N SER A 146 -15.91 -16.98 5.71
CA SER A 146 -17.36 -17.18 5.55
C SER A 146 -18.13 -15.89 5.84
N CYS A 147 -17.53 -14.95 6.59
CA CYS A 147 -18.13 -13.69 6.98
C CYS A 147 -17.36 -12.50 6.40
N THR A 148 -18.00 -11.75 5.49
CA THR A 148 -17.37 -10.59 4.84
C THR A 148 -17.24 -9.35 5.75
N GLN A 149 -17.83 -9.38 6.95
CA GLN A 149 -17.93 -8.20 7.80
C GLN A 149 -16.57 -7.69 8.28
N ILE A 150 -15.69 -8.58 8.74
CA ILE A 150 -14.35 -8.21 9.23
C ILE A 150 -13.51 -7.63 8.09
N LEU A 151 -13.56 -8.26 6.91
CA LEU A 151 -12.89 -7.78 5.71
C LEU A 151 -13.41 -6.39 5.29
N LEU A 152 -14.72 -6.17 5.37
CA LEU A 152 -15.32 -4.88 5.07
C LEU A 152 -14.88 -3.79 6.07
N CYS A 153 -14.82 -4.12 7.37
CA CYS A 153 -14.31 -3.22 8.40
C CYS A 153 -12.84 -2.86 8.22
N LEU A 154 -12.00 -3.82 7.82
CA LEU A 154 -10.60 -3.57 7.48
C LEU A 154 -10.48 -2.55 6.33
N VAL A 155 -11.23 -2.76 5.24
CA VAL A 155 -11.22 -1.83 4.10
C VAL A 155 -11.75 -0.45 4.49
N ARG A 156 -12.83 -0.40 5.28
CA ARG A 156 -13.38 0.86 5.81
C ARG A 156 -12.36 1.61 6.65
N SER A 157 -11.62 0.92 7.50
CA SER A 157 -10.59 1.50 8.38
C SER A 157 -9.49 2.16 7.56
N ILE A 158 -9.00 1.46 6.53
CA ILE A 158 -7.97 1.98 5.62
C ILE A 158 -8.48 3.24 4.92
N LEU A 159 -9.67 3.23 4.31
CA LEU A 159 -10.24 4.39 3.61
C LEU A 159 -10.50 5.57 4.56
N THR A 160 -11.04 5.30 5.75
CA THR A 160 -11.33 6.34 6.76
C THR A 160 -10.06 7.03 7.23
N SER A 161 -8.94 6.31 7.29
CA SER A 161 -7.64 6.87 7.69
C SER A 161 -7.00 7.83 6.69
N LYS A 162 -7.59 8.03 5.49
CA LYS A 162 -7.01 8.81 4.39
C LYS A 162 -7.84 10.06 4.05
N PRO A 163 -7.72 11.15 4.83
CA PRO A 163 -8.51 12.36 4.63
C PRO A 163 -8.29 13.03 3.26
N ALA A 164 -7.13 12.83 2.61
CA ALA A 164 -6.88 13.36 1.26
C ALA A 164 -7.77 12.73 0.17
N CYS A 165 -8.43 11.60 0.44
CA CYS A 165 -9.42 11.04 -0.48
C CYS A 165 -10.73 11.87 -0.51
N MET A 166 -10.97 12.71 0.51
CA MET A 166 -12.15 13.59 0.64
C MET A 166 -13.49 12.85 0.51
N LEU A 167 -13.58 11.66 1.09
CA LEU A 167 -14.77 10.82 1.02
C LEU A 167 -15.75 11.12 2.15
N THR A 168 -17.04 11.15 1.84
CA THR A 168 -18.11 11.09 2.84
C THR A 168 -18.29 9.66 3.37
N ARG A 169 -18.94 9.48 4.54
CA ARG A 169 -19.22 8.14 5.09
C ARG A 169 -19.94 7.21 4.10
N LYS A 170 -20.94 7.74 3.37
CA LYS A 170 -21.67 6.98 2.35
C LYS A 170 -20.77 6.54 1.19
N GLU A 171 -19.83 7.39 0.79
CA GLU A 171 -18.86 7.07 -0.26
C GLU A 171 -17.82 6.06 0.22
N ILE A 172 -17.38 6.12 1.48
CA ILE A 172 -16.53 5.10 2.09
C ILE A 172 -17.23 3.74 2.04
N ASP A 173 -18.47 3.64 2.49
CA ASP A 173 -19.24 2.38 2.47
C ASP A 173 -19.38 1.79 1.05
N HIS A 174 -19.69 2.65 0.08
CA HIS A 174 -19.80 2.24 -1.32
C HIS A 174 -18.47 1.70 -1.85
N VAL A 175 -17.39 2.47 -1.71
CA VAL A 175 -16.05 2.08 -2.21
C VAL A 175 -15.53 0.85 -1.47
N SER A 176 -15.75 0.73 -0.15
CA SER A 176 -15.38 -0.45 0.61
C SER A 176 -16.03 -1.71 0.08
N THR A 177 -17.33 -1.64 -0.23
CA THR A 177 -18.09 -2.76 -0.80
C THR A 177 -17.56 -3.15 -2.18
N LEU A 178 -17.21 -2.16 -3.02
CA LEU A 178 -16.63 -2.41 -4.34
C LEU A 178 -15.24 -3.05 -4.23
N ILE A 179 -14.36 -2.55 -3.37
CA ILE A 179 -13.01 -3.11 -3.16
C ILE A 179 -13.09 -4.55 -2.67
N LEU A 180 -13.97 -4.83 -1.70
CA LEU A 180 -14.20 -6.18 -1.23
C LEU A 180 -14.73 -7.09 -2.34
N ARG A 181 -15.69 -6.60 -3.16
CA ARG A 181 -16.19 -7.35 -4.31
C ARG A 181 -15.09 -7.65 -5.33
N VAL A 182 -14.20 -6.68 -5.61
CA VAL A 182 -13.02 -6.88 -6.48
C VAL A 182 -12.15 -7.98 -5.92
N PHE A 183 -11.82 -7.94 -4.63
CA PHE A 183 -11.01 -8.96 -3.98
C PHE A 183 -11.65 -10.35 -4.12
N LEU A 184 -12.93 -10.49 -3.79
CA LEU A 184 -13.64 -11.77 -3.92
C LEU A 184 -13.65 -12.30 -5.36
N LEU A 185 -13.83 -11.44 -6.37
CA LEU A 185 -13.77 -11.83 -7.78
C LEU A 185 -12.38 -12.29 -8.22
N THR A 186 -11.31 -11.91 -7.51
CA THR A 186 -9.96 -12.41 -7.81
C THR A 186 -9.66 -13.76 -7.20
N ILE A 187 -10.52 -14.29 -6.31
CA ILE A 187 -10.33 -15.61 -5.70
C ILE A 187 -10.86 -16.68 -6.68
N PRO A 188 -10.02 -17.64 -7.14
CA PRO A 188 -10.46 -18.72 -8.01
C PRO A 188 -11.35 -19.72 -7.27
N GLU A 189 -12.40 -20.22 -7.93
CA GLU A 189 -13.40 -21.14 -7.35
C GLU A 189 -12.83 -22.53 -6.97
N ASN A 190 -11.74 -22.97 -7.61
CA ASN A 190 -11.17 -24.32 -7.46
C ASN A 190 -9.80 -24.34 -6.76
N ALA A 191 -9.58 -23.52 -5.73
CA ALA A 191 -8.29 -23.50 -5.03
C ALA A 191 -8.19 -24.62 -3.99
N LYS A 192 -7.54 -25.74 -4.34
CA LYS A 192 -7.38 -26.88 -3.42
C LYS A 192 -6.17 -26.79 -2.48
N ASP A 193 -5.06 -26.14 -2.88
CA ASP A 193 -3.84 -26.12 -2.07
C ASP A 193 -3.04 -24.79 -2.09
N ARG A 194 -2.98 -24.10 -3.24
CA ARG A 194 -2.30 -22.79 -3.37
C ARG A 194 -3.20 -21.81 -4.12
N ILE A 195 -3.74 -20.83 -3.40
CA ILE A 195 -4.59 -19.79 -3.98
C ILE A 195 -3.71 -18.80 -4.76
N ILE A 196 -3.61 -18.99 -6.07
CA ILE A 196 -3.02 -17.98 -6.96
C ILE A 196 -4.13 -16.99 -7.32
N LEU A 197 -4.17 -15.87 -6.60
CA LEU A 197 -5.16 -14.82 -6.86
C LEU A 197 -5.07 -14.29 -8.28
N GLY A 198 -6.24 -13.99 -8.83
CA GLY A 198 -6.48 -13.26 -10.04
C GLY A 198 -5.89 -11.84 -10.03
N LYS A 199 -6.32 -11.01 -10.99
CA LYS A 199 -5.79 -9.64 -11.14
C LYS A 199 -6.94 -8.66 -11.22
N SER A 200 -6.76 -7.49 -10.62
CA SER A 200 -7.71 -6.38 -10.71
C SER A 200 -7.06 -5.18 -11.36
N VAL A 201 -7.75 -4.54 -12.29
CA VAL A 201 -7.29 -3.31 -12.95
C VAL A 201 -8.13 -2.13 -12.45
N ILE A 202 -7.48 -1.09 -11.94
CA ILE A 202 -8.17 0.15 -11.54
C ILE A 202 -8.14 1.13 -12.71
N ILE A 203 -9.31 1.59 -13.12
CA ILE A 203 -9.49 2.41 -14.31
C ILE A 203 -9.95 3.82 -13.93
N PRO A 204 -9.26 4.88 -14.40
CA PRO A 204 -9.58 6.27 -14.08
C PRO A 204 -10.83 6.79 -14.77
N LEU A 205 -11.83 7.18 -13.97
CA LEU A 205 -12.95 8.03 -14.38
C LEU A 205 -12.96 9.34 -13.57
N LYS A 206 -12.16 10.30 -14.01
CA LYS A 206 -12.03 11.62 -13.38
C LYS A 206 -13.25 12.50 -13.67
N GLY A 207 -13.61 13.36 -12.71
CA GLY A 207 -14.71 14.32 -12.82
C GLY A 207 -16.11 13.74 -12.60
N GLN A 208 -16.23 12.48 -12.18
CA GLN A 208 -17.50 11.81 -11.86
C GLN A 208 -17.66 11.63 -10.35
N ARG A 209 -18.89 11.36 -9.88
CA ARG A 209 -19.13 11.17 -8.44
C ARG A 209 -18.57 9.82 -8.02
N VAL A 210 -18.04 9.73 -6.81
CA VAL A 210 -17.49 8.48 -6.26
C VAL A 210 -18.53 7.36 -6.24
N THR A 211 -19.80 7.70 -6.00
CA THR A 211 -20.95 6.76 -6.04
C THR A 211 -21.20 6.13 -7.40
N ASP A 212 -20.71 6.73 -8.50
CA ASP A 212 -20.85 6.20 -9.85
C ASP A 212 -19.77 5.14 -10.17
N SER A 213 -18.83 4.89 -9.23
CA SER A 213 -17.85 3.81 -9.33
C SER A 213 -18.52 2.44 -9.37
N THR A 214 -17.94 1.51 -10.13
CA THR A 214 -18.50 0.16 -10.30
C THR A 214 -17.41 -0.87 -10.60
N VAL A 215 -17.76 -2.15 -10.46
CA VAL A 215 -16.89 -3.29 -10.70
C VAL A 215 -17.49 -4.13 -11.80
N LEU A 216 -16.66 -4.46 -12.80
CA LEU A 216 -17.05 -5.26 -13.95
C LEU A 216 -16.12 -6.48 -14.08
N PRO A 217 -16.65 -7.66 -14.40
CA PRO A 217 -15.83 -8.82 -14.69
C PRO A 217 -15.01 -8.56 -15.96
N GLY A 218 -13.79 -9.07 -16.03
CA GLY A 218 -12.90 -8.88 -17.16
C GLY A 218 -12.15 -7.56 -17.19
N ILE A 219 -11.60 -7.23 -18.37
CA ILE A 219 -10.70 -6.09 -18.56
C ILE A 219 -11.40 -5.03 -19.42
N LEU A 220 -11.41 -3.81 -18.93
CA LEU A 220 -11.82 -2.64 -19.68
C LEU A 220 -10.59 -1.88 -20.18
N ILE A 221 -10.60 -1.52 -21.47
CA ILE A 221 -9.52 -0.80 -22.13
C ILE A 221 -10.09 0.48 -22.72
N GLU A 222 -9.54 1.62 -22.34
CA GLU A 222 -9.97 2.92 -22.91
C GLU A 222 -9.53 2.99 -24.38
N ILE A 223 -10.49 3.22 -25.28
CA ILE A 223 -10.24 3.26 -26.72
C ILE A 223 -10.76 4.59 -27.31
N PRO A 224 -9.99 5.25 -28.20
CA PRO A 224 -10.45 6.43 -28.92
C PRO A 224 -11.70 6.15 -29.78
N GLU A 225 -12.63 7.10 -29.84
CA GLU A 225 -13.91 6.96 -30.53
C GLU A 225 -13.80 6.52 -32.00
N VAL A 226 -12.76 6.98 -32.70
CA VAL A 226 -12.47 6.65 -34.11
C VAL A 226 -12.15 5.16 -34.31
N GLN A 227 -11.54 4.52 -33.31
CA GLN A 227 -11.24 3.09 -33.36
C GLN A 227 -12.49 2.27 -33.07
N LEU A 228 -13.38 2.76 -32.19
CA LEU A 228 -14.55 2.04 -31.70
C LEU A 228 -15.73 2.01 -32.70
N MET A 229 -15.94 3.07 -33.50
CA MET A 229 -16.95 3.08 -34.57
C MET A 229 -16.72 2.01 -35.65
N LYS A 230 -15.52 1.41 -35.68
CA LYS A 230 -15.10 0.39 -36.64
C LYS A 230 -15.09 -1.02 -36.05
N ILE A 231 -15.45 -1.18 -34.78
CA ILE A 231 -15.58 -2.46 -34.10
C ILE A 231 -17.05 -2.87 -34.20
N LEU A 232 -17.34 -3.84 -35.06
CA LEU A 232 -18.67 -4.44 -35.12
C LEU A 232 -18.93 -5.20 -33.80
N PRO A 233 -20.16 -5.21 -33.26
CA PRO A 233 -20.49 -6.11 -32.16
C PRO A 233 -20.47 -7.54 -32.71
N ILE A 234 -19.32 -8.20 -32.60
CA ILE A 234 -19.19 -9.60 -32.99
C ILE A 234 -19.83 -10.40 -31.86
N LYS A 235 -21.10 -10.75 -31.98
CA LYS A 235 -21.67 -11.82 -31.16
C LYS A 235 -21.35 -13.13 -31.86
N LYS A 236 -20.40 -13.87 -31.31
CA LYS A 236 -20.04 -15.21 -31.76
C LYS A 236 -20.55 -16.20 -30.71
N SER A 237 -21.07 -17.33 -31.18
CA SER A 237 -21.53 -18.42 -30.29
C SER A 237 -20.36 -19.09 -29.56
N ASP A 238 -19.19 -19.07 -30.19
CA ASP A 238 -17.94 -19.68 -29.72
C ASP A 238 -16.97 -18.63 -29.18
N SER A 239 -15.98 -19.08 -28.38
CA SER A 239 -14.93 -18.22 -27.83
C SER A 239 -14.11 -17.50 -28.92
N PHE A 240 -13.73 -16.26 -28.65
CA PHE A 240 -12.86 -15.46 -29.52
C PHE A 240 -11.40 -15.84 -29.35
N LYS A 241 -10.69 -16.10 -30.45
CA LYS A 241 -9.26 -16.37 -30.43
C LYS A 241 -8.45 -15.06 -30.39
N VAL A 242 -7.51 -14.96 -29.45
CA VAL A 242 -6.77 -13.72 -29.16
C VAL A 242 -5.27 -13.91 -29.34
N ALA A 243 -4.61 -12.92 -29.95
CA ALA A 243 -3.16 -12.79 -30.00
C ALA A 243 -2.71 -11.53 -29.26
N LEU A 244 -1.73 -11.65 -28.37
CA LEU A 244 -1.18 -10.56 -27.57
C LEU A 244 0.30 -10.33 -27.89
N PHE A 245 0.66 -9.13 -28.36
CA PHE A 245 2.03 -8.76 -28.74
C PHE A 245 2.65 -7.79 -27.73
N CYS A 246 3.89 -8.05 -27.32
CA CYS A 246 4.72 -7.09 -26.57
C CYS A 246 5.74 -6.36 -27.48
N ALA A 247 6.07 -6.95 -28.64
CA ALA A 247 6.88 -6.31 -29.67
C ALA A 247 6.15 -5.16 -30.36
N SER A 248 6.90 -4.20 -30.92
CA SER A 248 6.30 -3.15 -31.74
C SER A 248 5.93 -3.72 -33.12
N LEU A 249 4.69 -3.47 -33.56
CA LEU A 249 4.22 -3.87 -34.89
C LEU A 249 4.21 -2.67 -35.86
N SER A 250 5.01 -1.64 -35.58
CA SER A 250 5.16 -0.42 -36.38
C SER A 250 6.21 -0.52 -37.48
N GLY A 251 7.13 -1.49 -37.40
CA GLY A 251 8.29 -1.58 -38.29
C GLY A 251 9.50 -0.75 -37.84
N ASP A 252 9.48 -0.22 -36.61
CA ASP A 252 10.62 0.50 -36.04
C ASP A 252 11.79 -0.48 -35.76
N LEU A 253 12.97 -0.20 -36.30
CA LEU A 253 14.19 -1.03 -36.16
C LEU A 253 14.97 -0.77 -34.86
N SER A 254 14.35 -0.10 -33.89
CA SER A 254 15.04 0.68 -32.86
C SER A 254 15.63 -0.12 -31.69
N ASP A 255 15.62 -1.45 -31.71
CA ASP A 255 16.25 -2.28 -30.66
C ASP A 255 17.50 -3.05 -31.13
N THR A 256 17.92 -2.89 -32.38
CA THR A 256 19.26 -3.31 -32.80
C THR A 256 20.21 -2.19 -32.37
N GLY A 257 21.17 -2.46 -31.47
CA GLY A 257 22.14 -1.48 -30.98
C GLY A 257 22.87 -0.72 -32.11
N GLU A 258 23.73 0.25 -31.77
CA GLU A 258 24.50 1.02 -32.77
C GLU A 258 25.19 0.11 -33.79
N GLY A 259 24.64 0.07 -35.00
CA GLY A 259 25.08 -0.80 -36.08
C GLY A 259 24.68 -0.22 -37.43
N THR A 260 25.63 -0.18 -38.36
CA THR A 260 25.41 0.35 -39.70
C THR A 260 24.94 -0.76 -40.63
N LEU A 261 23.68 -0.72 -41.06
CA LEU A 261 23.14 -1.61 -42.10
C LEU A 261 23.45 -1.03 -43.49
N VAL A 262 24.29 -1.72 -44.26
CA VAL A 262 24.56 -1.37 -45.67
C VAL A 262 23.53 -2.07 -46.54
N VAL A 263 22.55 -1.31 -47.04
CA VAL A 263 21.50 -1.80 -47.93
C VAL A 263 21.87 -1.49 -49.38
N SER A 264 21.82 -2.49 -50.27
CA SER A 264 22.05 -2.30 -51.71
C SER A 264 20.98 -1.41 -52.34
N TYR A 265 21.36 -0.53 -53.28
CA TYR A 265 20.53 0.51 -53.95
C TYR A 265 19.15 0.06 -54.48
N ARG A 266 18.90 -1.24 -54.65
CA ARG A 266 17.64 -1.77 -55.20
C ARG A 266 16.65 -2.32 -54.16
N VAL A 267 17.00 -2.37 -52.87
CA VAL A 267 16.11 -2.91 -51.83
C VAL A 267 15.60 -1.79 -50.95
N SER A 268 14.30 -1.52 -50.98
CA SER A 268 13.65 -0.67 -49.97
C SER A 268 13.45 -1.49 -48.71
N LEU A 269 14.16 -1.10 -47.65
CA LEU A 269 14.07 -1.76 -46.35
C LEU A 269 12.66 -1.58 -45.73
N GLU A 270 12.03 -0.44 -45.97
CA GLU A 270 10.65 -0.16 -45.52
C GLU A 270 9.65 -1.15 -46.13
N ASN A 271 9.80 -1.44 -47.43
CA ASN A 271 8.94 -2.41 -48.11
C ASN A 271 9.15 -3.82 -47.56
N ALA A 272 10.40 -4.22 -47.31
CA ALA A 272 10.71 -5.54 -46.74
C ALA A 272 10.10 -5.73 -45.34
N VAL A 273 10.18 -4.70 -44.48
CA VAL A 273 9.56 -4.70 -43.14
C VAL A 273 8.04 -4.73 -43.25
N LEU A 274 7.46 -3.96 -44.16
CA LEU A 274 6.01 -3.97 -44.41
C LEU A 274 5.53 -5.33 -44.91
N ASP A 275 6.26 -5.97 -45.83
CA ASP A 275 5.95 -7.30 -46.33
C ASP A 275 6.02 -8.34 -45.21
N GLN A 276 6.99 -8.25 -44.31
CA GLN A 276 7.07 -9.11 -43.12
C GLN A 276 5.85 -8.91 -42.20
N LEU A 277 5.44 -7.67 -41.94
CA LEU A 277 4.25 -7.36 -41.15
C LEU A 277 2.97 -7.88 -41.82
N LEU A 278 2.85 -7.77 -43.15
CA LEU A 278 1.70 -8.29 -43.88
C LEU A 278 1.69 -9.83 -43.92
N ASN A 279 2.84 -10.48 -43.99
CA ASN A 279 2.95 -11.94 -43.86
C ASN A 279 2.51 -12.41 -42.47
N LEU A 280 2.91 -11.70 -41.41
CA LEU A 280 2.39 -11.92 -40.05
C LEU A 280 0.86 -11.76 -40.01
N GLY A 281 0.33 -10.71 -40.65
CA GLY A 281 -1.11 -10.50 -40.80
C GLY A 281 -1.81 -11.67 -41.50
N ARG A 282 -1.24 -12.20 -42.58
CA ARG A 282 -1.76 -13.38 -43.28
C ARG A 282 -1.76 -14.62 -42.39
N GLN A 283 -0.70 -14.83 -41.61
CA GLN A 283 -0.63 -15.92 -40.64
C GLN A 283 -1.72 -15.81 -39.57
N LEU A 284 -1.94 -14.62 -39.01
CA LEU A 284 -2.99 -14.40 -38.00
C LEU A 284 -4.40 -14.70 -38.55
N VAL A 285 -4.65 -14.33 -39.82
CA VAL A 285 -5.92 -14.62 -40.50
C VAL A 285 -6.06 -16.12 -40.78
N SER A 286 -5.00 -16.80 -41.25
CA SER A 286 -5.04 -18.26 -41.47
C SER A 286 -5.23 -19.04 -40.17
N ASP A 287 -4.70 -18.52 -39.07
CA ASP A 287 -4.85 -19.11 -37.74
C ASP A 287 -6.22 -18.80 -37.11
N HIS A 288 -7.13 -18.12 -37.82
CA HIS A 288 -8.46 -17.73 -37.36
C HIS A 288 -8.45 -16.89 -36.07
N VAL A 289 -7.51 -15.96 -35.95
CA VAL A 289 -7.46 -15.01 -34.83
C VAL A 289 -8.55 -13.95 -35.00
N ASP A 290 -9.40 -13.76 -33.98
CA ASP A 290 -10.48 -12.77 -34.00
C ASP A 290 -10.01 -11.39 -33.48
N LEU A 291 -9.10 -11.39 -32.50
CA LEU A 291 -8.61 -10.18 -31.81
C LEU A 291 -7.08 -10.16 -31.70
N VAL A 292 -6.47 -9.07 -32.16
CA VAL A 292 -5.05 -8.77 -32.02
C VAL A 292 -4.87 -7.59 -31.08
N MET A 293 -4.09 -7.79 -30.02
CA MET A 293 -3.78 -6.77 -29.03
C MET A 293 -2.28 -6.52 -29.01
N CYS A 294 -1.86 -5.26 -28.98
CA CYS A 294 -0.44 -4.90 -28.92
C CYS A 294 -0.17 -3.91 -27.80
N GLN A 295 0.87 -4.20 -27.00
CA GLN A 295 1.40 -3.30 -25.99
C GLN A 295 1.77 -1.93 -26.59
N LYS A 296 2.39 -1.97 -27.77
CA LYS A 296 2.95 -0.84 -28.52
C LYS A 296 2.07 -0.53 -29.74
N VAL A 297 2.59 0.23 -30.69
CA VAL A 297 1.86 0.69 -31.89
C VAL A 297 1.78 -0.43 -32.93
N ILE A 298 0.69 -0.46 -33.71
CA ILE A 298 0.55 -1.32 -34.90
C ILE A 298 0.57 -0.45 -36.15
N HIS A 299 1.32 -0.85 -37.17
CA HIS A 299 1.45 -0.16 -38.45
C HIS A 299 0.07 0.02 -39.13
N PRO A 300 -0.26 1.21 -39.67
CA PRO A 300 -1.57 1.49 -40.26
C PRO A 300 -1.98 0.49 -41.36
N SER A 301 -1.05 0.10 -42.23
CA SER A 301 -1.32 -0.87 -43.31
C SER A 301 -1.68 -2.26 -42.77
N LEU A 302 -1.01 -2.70 -41.70
CA LEU A 302 -1.33 -3.97 -41.04
C LEU A 302 -2.70 -3.90 -40.36
N LYS A 303 -3.02 -2.80 -39.66
CA LYS A 303 -4.36 -2.59 -39.08
C LYS A 303 -5.46 -2.63 -40.14
N GLN A 304 -5.21 -2.01 -41.30
CA GLN A 304 -6.17 -2.01 -42.40
C GLN A 304 -6.33 -3.42 -42.98
N PHE A 305 -5.22 -4.14 -43.20
CA PHE A 305 -5.24 -5.52 -43.66
C PHE A 305 -6.06 -6.42 -42.73
N LEU A 306 -5.76 -6.40 -41.43
CA LEU A 306 -6.47 -7.19 -40.41
C LEU A 306 -7.97 -6.87 -40.41
N ARG A 307 -8.33 -5.58 -40.48
CA ARG A 307 -9.73 -5.14 -40.52
C ARG A 307 -10.49 -5.65 -41.75
N THR A 308 -9.87 -5.58 -42.94
CA THR A 308 -10.50 -6.07 -44.18
C THR A 308 -10.81 -7.57 -44.10
N HIS A 309 -10.06 -8.32 -43.30
CA HIS A 309 -10.26 -9.75 -43.06
C HIS A 309 -11.06 -10.05 -41.78
N GLY A 310 -11.71 -9.05 -41.18
CA GLY A 310 -12.58 -9.24 -40.01
C GLY A 310 -11.87 -9.37 -38.66
N VAL A 311 -10.55 -9.15 -38.60
CA VAL A 311 -9.76 -9.21 -37.35
C VAL A 311 -9.71 -7.85 -36.67
N THR A 312 -10.10 -7.79 -35.40
CA THR A 312 -10.04 -6.55 -34.61
C THR A 312 -8.64 -6.31 -34.08
N ALA A 313 -8.08 -5.12 -34.28
CA ALA A 313 -6.74 -4.76 -33.81
C ALA A 313 -6.79 -3.59 -32.81
N ILE A 314 -6.30 -3.82 -31.58
CA ILE A 314 -6.16 -2.82 -30.52
C ILE A 314 -4.66 -2.64 -30.26
N ASP A 315 -4.19 -1.39 -30.33
CA ASP A 315 -2.80 -1.05 -30.07
C ASP A 315 -2.65 -0.09 -28.89
N ARG A 316 -1.41 0.11 -28.44
CA ARG A 316 -1.08 1.01 -27.31
C ARG A 316 -1.79 0.64 -26.01
N VAL A 317 -1.95 -0.66 -25.78
CA VAL A 317 -2.57 -1.20 -24.57
C VAL A 317 -1.74 -0.88 -23.32
N GLY A 318 -0.43 -0.67 -23.49
CA GLY A 318 0.47 -0.29 -22.41
C GLY A 318 0.93 -1.46 -21.53
N VAL A 319 2.09 -1.28 -20.89
CA VAL A 319 2.78 -2.35 -20.13
C VAL A 319 1.91 -2.87 -18.97
N ALA A 320 1.21 -1.96 -18.28
CA ALA A 320 0.46 -2.29 -17.06
C ALA A 320 -0.70 -3.26 -17.28
N LEU A 321 -1.23 -3.35 -18.52
CA LEU A 321 -2.32 -4.26 -18.86
C LEU A 321 -1.84 -5.61 -19.40
N MET A 322 -0.55 -5.78 -19.72
CA MET A 322 -0.04 -7.00 -20.35
C MET A 322 -0.19 -8.24 -19.46
N GLU A 323 0.19 -8.15 -18.19
CA GLU A 323 0.03 -9.27 -17.25
C GLU A 323 -1.46 -9.58 -16.98
N PRO A 324 -2.34 -8.60 -16.67
CA PRO A 324 -3.78 -8.85 -16.56
C PRO A 324 -4.38 -9.49 -17.82
N LEU A 325 -4.02 -9.00 -19.01
CA LEU A 325 -4.54 -9.53 -20.27
C LEU A 325 -4.06 -10.94 -20.55
N SER A 326 -2.79 -11.23 -20.33
CA SER A 326 -2.25 -12.58 -20.44
C SER A 326 -2.99 -13.54 -19.51
N LYS A 327 -3.27 -13.13 -18.27
CA LYS A 327 -4.03 -13.94 -17.32
C LYS A 327 -5.50 -14.12 -17.70
N ALA A 328 -6.16 -13.06 -18.18
CA ALA A 328 -7.58 -13.10 -18.56
C ALA A 328 -7.83 -13.93 -19.83
N THR A 329 -6.90 -13.87 -20.79
CA THR A 329 -7.04 -14.51 -22.10
C THR A 329 -6.32 -15.86 -22.19
N GLY A 330 -5.38 -16.14 -21.30
CA GLY A 330 -4.46 -17.28 -21.41
C GLY A 330 -3.37 -17.13 -22.47
N THR A 331 -3.24 -15.96 -23.13
CA THR A 331 -2.20 -15.73 -24.14
C THR A 331 -0.80 -15.70 -23.53
N GLN A 332 0.19 -16.20 -24.25
CA GLN A 332 1.59 -15.88 -23.98
C GLN A 332 2.00 -14.65 -24.82
N PRO A 333 2.52 -13.57 -24.20
CA PRO A 333 2.92 -12.37 -24.94
C PRO A 333 3.97 -12.66 -26.02
N ILE A 334 3.66 -12.30 -27.26
CA ILE A 334 4.48 -12.53 -28.45
C ILE A 334 5.48 -11.38 -28.61
N GLY A 335 6.77 -11.71 -28.51
CA GLY A 335 7.88 -10.77 -28.59
C GLY A 335 8.63 -10.75 -29.93
N SER A 336 8.20 -11.53 -30.93
CA SER A 336 8.87 -11.64 -32.22
C SER A 336 7.88 -11.55 -33.39
N LEU A 337 8.36 -11.04 -34.52
CA LEU A 337 7.64 -11.00 -35.81
C LEU A 337 7.79 -12.29 -36.61
N ALA A 338 8.53 -13.29 -36.08
CA ALA A 338 8.68 -14.60 -36.70
C ALA A 338 7.41 -15.45 -36.55
N SER A 339 7.46 -16.70 -37.02
CA SER A 339 6.34 -17.66 -36.93
C SER A 339 5.80 -17.76 -35.50
N ILE A 340 4.51 -17.48 -35.34
CA ILE A 340 3.81 -17.59 -34.04
C ILE A 340 3.53 -19.06 -33.72
N SER A 341 3.80 -19.46 -32.48
CA SER A 341 3.42 -20.79 -31.98
C SER A 341 1.92 -20.85 -31.70
N PRO A 342 1.21 -21.94 -32.06
CA PRO A 342 -0.21 -22.10 -31.74
C PRO A 342 -0.52 -21.98 -30.23
N SER A 343 0.45 -22.32 -29.37
CA SER A 343 0.35 -22.21 -27.91
C SER A 343 0.36 -20.77 -27.37
N SER A 344 0.74 -19.79 -28.19
CA SER A 344 0.77 -18.38 -27.79
C SER A 344 -0.61 -17.71 -27.85
N TYR A 345 -1.54 -18.30 -28.61
CA TYR A 345 -2.91 -17.80 -28.72
C TYR A 345 -3.72 -18.13 -27.48
N GLY A 346 -4.57 -17.19 -27.07
CA GLY A 346 -5.52 -17.35 -25.98
C GLY A 346 -6.96 -17.31 -26.48
N SER A 347 -7.89 -17.33 -25.55
CA SER A 347 -9.32 -17.25 -25.83
C SER A 347 -10.07 -16.35 -24.86
N VAL A 348 -11.17 -15.76 -25.33
CA VAL A 348 -12.05 -14.89 -24.54
C VAL A 348 -13.50 -15.29 -24.80
N LYS A 349 -14.34 -15.20 -23.77
CA LYS A 349 -15.75 -15.59 -23.85
C LYS A 349 -16.56 -14.62 -24.69
N ASP A 350 -16.43 -13.33 -24.38
CA ASP A 350 -17.22 -12.28 -25.01
C ASP A 350 -16.46 -10.96 -25.13
N LEU A 351 -16.80 -10.19 -26.14
CA LEU A 351 -16.21 -8.89 -26.48
C LEU A 351 -17.32 -7.86 -26.60
N GLY A 352 -17.22 -6.81 -25.78
CA GLY A 352 -18.23 -5.75 -25.70
C GLY A 352 -17.63 -4.37 -25.87
N THR A 353 -18.53 -3.40 -25.98
CA THR A 353 -18.18 -1.99 -25.79
C THR A 353 -18.99 -1.44 -24.64
N ALA A 354 -18.34 -0.62 -23.81
CA ALA A 354 -18.98 0.02 -22.67
C ALA A 354 -18.71 1.53 -22.73
N LYS A 355 -19.69 2.33 -22.30
CA LYS A 355 -19.56 3.79 -22.23
C LYS A 355 -19.81 4.24 -20.80
N PHE A 356 -18.85 4.99 -20.25
CA PHE A 356 -18.95 5.59 -18.93
C PHE A 356 -18.60 7.07 -19.02
N GLY A 357 -19.57 7.93 -18.72
CA GLY A 357 -19.44 9.38 -18.97
C GLY A 357 -19.19 9.68 -20.45
N SER A 358 -18.12 10.44 -20.73
CA SER A 358 -17.66 10.73 -22.09
C SER A 358 -16.72 9.68 -22.68
N LYS A 359 -16.21 8.75 -21.85
CA LYS A 359 -15.21 7.76 -22.27
C LYS A 359 -15.87 6.50 -22.81
N ARG A 360 -15.22 5.88 -23.80
CA ARG A 360 -15.61 4.59 -24.37
C ARG A 360 -14.53 3.56 -24.08
N PHE A 361 -14.98 2.36 -23.76
CA PHE A 361 -14.13 1.24 -23.38
C PHE A 361 -14.44 0.03 -24.24
N PHE A 362 -13.40 -0.73 -24.54
CA PHE A 362 -13.52 -2.09 -25.02
C PHE A 362 -13.52 -3.03 -23.82
N HIS A 363 -14.51 -3.91 -23.76
CA HIS A 363 -14.76 -4.79 -22.64
C HIS A 363 -14.43 -6.23 -23.05
N LEU A 364 -13.39 -6.77 -22.45
CA LEU A 364 -12.93 -8.13 -22.65
C LEU A 364 -13.42 -8.99 -21.49
N ILE A 365 -14.33 -9.94 -21.76
CA ILE A 365 -14.92 -10.82 -20.75
C ILE A 365 -14.26 -12.20 -20.84
N PRO A 366 -13.40 -12.58 -19.86
CA PRO A 366 -12.70 -13.85 -19.88
C PRO A 366 -13.64 -15.05 -19.65
N ASN A 367 -13.16 -16.25 -19.96
CA ASN A 367 -13.88 -17.50 -19.66
C ASN A 367 -14.02 -17.71 -18.14
N GLU A 368 -12.95 -17.44 -17.39
CA GLU A 368 -12.94 -17.44 -15.93
C GLU A 368 -12.89 -16.01 -15.39
N ALA A 369 -13.77 -15.68 -14.44
CA ALA A 369 -13.93 -14.32 -13.93
C ALA A 369 -12.87 -13.92 -12.88
N THR A 370 -11.68 -14.53 -12.88
CA THR A 370 -10.61 -14.21 -11.92
C THR A 370 -9.94 -12.86 -12.19
N VAL A 371 -10.20 -12.25 -13.35
CA VAL A 371 -9.74 -10.91 -13.67
C VAL A 371 -10.93 -9.95 -13.72
N CYS A 372 -10.81 -8.80 -13.08
CA CYS A 372 -11.87 -7.78 -13.06
C CYS A 372 -11.33 -6.35 -13.18
N SER A 373 -12.22 -5.42 -13.50
CA SER A 373 -11.93 -3.99 -13.64
C SER A 373 -12.75 -3.18 -12.63
N LEU A 374 -12.05 -2.40 -11.81
CA LEU A 374 -12.63 -1.41 -10.91
C LEU A 374 -12.63 -0.05 -11.61
N LEU A 375 -13.81 0.40 -12.06
CA LEU A 375 -14.01 1.77 -12.52
C LEU A 375 -14.09 2.67 -11.29
N LEU A 376 -13.02 3.44 -11.04
CA LEU A 376 -12.91 4.28 -9.86
C LEU A 376 -13.14 5.73 -10.24
N CYS A 377 -14.22 6.31 -9.71
CA CYS A 377 -14.64 7.67 -9.96
C CYS A 377 -14.21 8.60 -8.82
N SER A 378 -13.80 9.82 -9.16
CA SER A 378 -13.64 10.91 -8.18
C SER A 378 -13.84 12.26 -8.84
N ARG A 379 -14.36 13.21 -8.05
CA ARG A 379 -14.66 14.58 -8.51
C ARG A 379 -13.40 15.41 -8.73
N ASN A 380 -12.35 15.13 -7.95
CA ASN A 380 -11.08 15.87 -7.95
C ASN A 380 -9.94 14.94 -8.36
N ASP A 381 -9.11 15.38 -9.29
CA ASP A 381 -7.93 14.67 -9.79
C ASP A 381 -6.92 14.33 -8.69
N THR A 382 -6.67 15.24 -7.75
CA THR A 382 -5.71 14.98 -6.65
C THR A 382 -6.27 13.94 -5.68
N ALA A 383 -7.56 14.05 -5.34
CA ALA A 383 -8.25 13.07 -4.52
C ALA A 383 -8.36 11.70 -5.23
N TRP A 384 -8.44 11.69 -6.57
CA TRP A 384 -8.45 10.46 -7.36
C TRP A 384 -7.13 9.70 -7.23
N ASP A 385 -5.99 10.38 -7.36
CA ASP A 385 -4.67 9.75 -7.21
C ASP A 385 -4.50 9.14 -5.82
N GLU A 386 -4.94 9.84 -4.78
CA GLU A 386 -4.94 9.36 -3.41
C GLU A 386 -5.88 8.14 -3.23
N LEU A 387 -7.09 8.22 -3.78
CA LEU A 387 -8.09 7.14 -3.70
C LEU A 387 -7.63 5.88 -4.43
N LYS A 388 -6.95 6.03 -5.58
CA LYS A 388 -6.35 4.91 -6.30
C LYS A 388 -5.33 4.18 -5.42
N LEU A 389 -4.38 4.91 -4.85
CA LEU A 389 -3.36 4.32 -3.97
C LEU A 389 -4.01 3.66 -2.75
N THR A 390 -4.99 4.32 -2.12
CA THR A 390 -5.72 3.77 -0.98
C THR A 390 -6.47 2.49 -1.33
N SER A 391 -7.07 2.43 -2.52
CA SER A 391 -7.76 1.23 -3.01
C SER A 391 -6.78 0.08 -3.25
N GLN A 392 -5.58 0.37 -3.74
CA GLN A 392 -4.51 -0.62 -3.89
C GLN A 392 -4.01 -1.12 -2.54
N THR A 393 -3.81 -0.23 -1.57
CA THR A 393 -3.46 -0.61 -0.19
C THR A 393 -4.53 -1.51 0.42
N ALA A 394 -5.81 -1.17 0.27
CA ALA A 394 -6.90 -1.99 0.79
C ALA A 394 -6.98 -3.36 0.14
N LEU A 395 -6.83 -3.45 -1.19
CA LEU A 395 -6.76 -4.73 -1.90
C LEU A 395 -5.57 -5.56 -1.42
N HIS A 396 -4.39 -4.97 -1.28
CA HIS A 396 -3.21 -5.68 -0.80
C HIS A 396 -3.36 -6.15 0.65
N ALA A 397 -3.94 -5.34 1.53
CA ALA A 397 -4.24 -5.73 2.91
C ALA A 397 -5.15 -6.96 2.95
N LEU A 398 -6.21 -7.01 2.12
CA LEU A 398 -7.06 -8.19 1.99
C LEU A 398 -6.28 -9.42 1.50
N GLN A 399 -5.37 -9.25 0.54
CA GLN A 399 -4.51 -10.35 0.05
C GLN A 399 -3.58 -10.89 1.14
N LEU A 400 -3.05 -10.03 2.02
CA LEU A 400 -2.24 -10.44 3.16
C LEU A 400 -3.04 -11.30 4.14
N THR A 401 -4.33 -11.03 4.33
CA THR A 401 -5.19 -11.85 5.21
C THR A 401 -5.36 -13.29 4.74
N ILE A 402 -5.21 -13.57 3.44
CA ILE A 402 -5.26 -14.97 2.93
C ILE A 402 -4.06 -15.76 3.43
N ARG A 403 -2.88 -15.13 3.55
CA ARG A 403 -1.68 -15.80 4.04
C ARG A 403 -1.72 -15.97 5.56
N GLU A 404 -2.19 -14.95 6.25
CA GLU A 404 -2.28 -14.92 7.70
C GLU A 404 -3.67 -14.43 8.11
N PRO A 405 -4.62 -15.34 8.45
CA PRO A 405 -6.05 -15.05 8.59
C PRO A 405 -6.38 -14.39 9.93
N CYS A 406 -5.78 -13.23 10.17
CA CYS A 406 -6.05 -12.41 11.35
C CYS A 406 -5.90 -10.91 11.06
N VAL A 407 -6.54 -10.12 11.91
CA VAL A 407 -6.46 -8.66 11.94
C VAL A 407 -6.23 -8.20 13.37
N LEU A 408 -5.83 -6.94 13.54
CA LEU A 408 -5.61 -6.34 14.85
C LEU A 408 -6.62 -5.22 15.13
N LEU A 409 -6.91 -4.96 16.39
CA LEU A 409 -7.66 -3.78 16.82
C LEU A 409 -6.87 -2.50 16.49
N GLY A 410 -7.43 -1.65 15.63
CA GLY A 410 -6.81 -0.41 15.19
C GLY A 410 -7.05 0.77 16.14
N GLY A 411 -6.91 1.99 15.62
CA GLY A 411 -7.22 3.22 16.36
C GLY A 411 -6.34 3.44 17.61
N GLY A 412 -5.06 3.04 17.54
CA GLY A 412 -4.09 3.21 18.62
C GLY A 412 -4.20 2.18 19.75
N CYS A 413 -5.22 1.30 19.72
CA CYS A 413 -5.47 0.34 20.80
C CYS A 413 -4.42 -0.77 20.85
N THR A 414 -3.93 -1.24 19.69
CA THR A 414 -2.83 -2.23 19.66
C THR A 414 -1.58 -1.68 20.33
N GLU A 415 -1.23 -0.42 20.07
CA GLU A 415 -0.03 0.22 20.63
C GLU A 415 -0.12 0.39 22.15
N THR A 416 -1.23 0.91 22.65
CA THR A 416 -1.42 1.12 24.10
C THR A 416 -1.56 -0.20 24.85
N HIS A 417 -2.23 -1.18 24.25
CA HIS A 417 -2.35 -2.53 24.81
C HIS A 417 -0.99 -3.22 24.87
N MET A 418 -0.19 -3.10 23.81
CA MET A 418 1.18 -3.62 23.80
C MET A 418 2.04 -2.96 24.88
N ALA A 419 1.95 -1.65 25.05
CA ALA A 419 2.66 -0.94 26.12
C ALA A 419 2.26 -1.45 27.51
N ALA A 420 0.96 -1.66 27.77
CA ALA A 420 0.47 -2.23 29.02
C ALA A 420 1.00 -3.65 29.25
N TYR A 421 0.95 -4.51 28.23
CA TYR A 421 1.45 -5.88 28.28
C TYR A 421 2.96 -5.94 28.60
N ILE A 422 3.78 -5.13 27.91
CA ILE A 422 5.24 -5.08 28.17
C ILE A 422 5.51 -4.63 29.61
N ARG A 423 4.84 -3.56 30.08
CA ARG A 423 5.00 -3.09 31.46
C ARG A 423 4.65 -4.17 32.48
N HIS A 424 3.59 -4.94 32.23
CA HIS A 424 3.22 -6.06 33.08
C HIS A 424 4.28 -7.15 33.08
N LYS A 425 4.66 -7.65 31.89
CA LYS A 425 5.60 -8.76 31.75
C LYS A 425 6.97 -8.44 32.32
N THR A 426 7.48 -7.22 32.07
CA THR A 426 8.79 -6.77 32.59
C THR A 426 8.81 -6.69 34.13
N ARG A 427 7.67 -6.43 34.78
CA ARG A 427 7.59 -6.40 36.25
C ARG A 427 7.29 -7.75 36.88
N SER A 428 6.48 -8.58 36.24
CA SER A 428 6.08 -9.89 36.78
C SER A 428 7.18 -10.94 36.63
N GLU A 429 7.92 -10.92 35.52
CA GLU A 429 8.91 -11.93 35.18
C GLU A 429 10.24 -11.29 34.71
N PRO A 430 10.95 -10.53 35.57
CA PRO A 430 12.21 -9.91 35.18
C PRO A 430 13.30 -10.97 34.92
N GLU A 431 13.29 -12.09 35.65
CA GLU A 431 14.34 -13.11 35.58
C GLU A 431 14.38 -13.83 34.22
N SER A 432 13.23 -14.13 33.61
CA SER A 432 13.19 -14.76 32.28
C SER A 432 13.72 -13.85 31.17
N ILE A 433 13.64 -12.53 31.37
CA ILE A 433 14.15 -11.53 30.42
C ILE A 433 15.65 -11.31 30.61
N LEU A 434 16.12 -11.37 31.87
CA LEU A 434 17.51 -11.09 32.24
C LEU A 434 18.45 -12.28 32.05
N GLN A 435 17.95 -13.53 31.97
CA GLN A 435 18.78 -14.75 31.86
C GLN A 435 19.77 -14.74 30.67
N ASP A 436 19.47 -14.04 29.58
CA ASP A 436 20.32 -13.94 28.38
C ASP A 436 21.09 -12.61 28.25
N SER A 437 20.91 -11.68 29.19
CA SER A 437 21.44 -10.32 29.06
C SER A 437 22.26 -9.95 30.30
N ALA A 438 23.50 -9.52 30.10
CA ALA A 438 24.34 -8.91 31.15
C ALA A 438 23.81 -7.50 31.54
N CYS A 439 22.50 -7.36 31.71
CA CYS A 439 21.78 -6.14 31.98
C CYS A 439 21.23 -6.17 33.40
N THR A 440 21.16 -5.01 34.02
CA THR A 440 20.54 -4.83 35.34
C THR A 440 19.02 -4.70 35.20
N GLN A 441 18.30 -5.02 36.28
CA GLN A 441 16.85 -4.83 36.34
C GLN A 441 16.46 -3.36 36.10
N THR A 442 17.28 -2.41 36.58
CA THR A 442 17.07 -0.97 36.37
C THR A 442 17.19 -0.58 34.89
N GLU A 443 18.21 -1.09 34.19
CA GLU A 443 18.36 -0.87 32.74
C GLU A 443 17.17 -1.43 31.96
N LEU A 444 16.72 -2.64 32.31
CA LEU A 444 15.55 -3.25 31.70
C LEU A 444 14.29 -2.40 31.91
N GLN A 445 14.06 -1.88 33.12
CA GLN A 445 12.91 -1.03 33.42
C GLN A 445 12.95 0.29 32.64
N LEU A 446 14.11 0.96 32.60
CA LEU A 446 14.28 2.22 31.87
C LEU A 446 14.02 2.05 30.37
N ILE A 447 14.60 1.00 29.75
CA ILE A 447 14.41 0.73 28.33
C ILE A 447 12.98 0.27 28.03
N SER A 448 12.38 -0.55 28.90
CA SER A 448 10.99 -0.98 28.73
C SER A 448 10.04 0.22 28.77
N GLU A 449 10.23 1.16 29.70
CA GLU A 449 9.39 2.36 29.78
C GLU A 449 9.57 3.26 28.55
N ALA A 450 10.80 3.41 28.07
CA ALA A 450 11.10 4.17 26.86
C ALA A 450 10.47 3.55 25.60
N PHE A 451 10.46 2.23 25.51
CA PHE A 451 9.82 1.47 24.43
C PHE A 451 8.30 1.60 24.49
N CYS A 452 7.70 1.44 25.68
CA CYS A 452 6.27 1.62 25.92
C CYS A 452 5.83 3.05 25.59
N GLY A 453 6.60 4.05 26.06
CA GLY A 453 6.35 5.45 25.75
C GLY A 453 6.48 5.76 24.25
N ALA A 454 7.30 5.02 23.50
CA ALA A 454 7.37 5.16 22.04
C ALA A 454 6.10 4.63 21.34
N LEU A 455 5.57 3.47 21.78
CA LEU A 455 4.29 2.94 21.30
C LEU A 455 3.12 3.87 21.61
N GLU A 456 3.02 4.34 22.85
CA GLU A 456 2.01 5.31 23.27
C GLU A 456 2.15 6.63 22.50
N SER A 457 3.38 7.02 22.14
CA SER A 457 3.59 8.22 21.32
C SER A 457 3.05 8.08 19.90
N VAL A 458 3.04 6.88 19.34
CA VAL A 458 2.40 6.60 18.06
C VAL A 458 0.88 6.72 18.19
N ALA A 459 0.28 6.07 19.21
CA ALA A 459 -1.16 6.18 19.46
C ALA A 459 -1.58 7.64 19.67
N GLY A 460 -0.82 8.39 20.47
CA GLY A 460 -1.10 9.80 20.71
C GLY A 460 -0.89 10.71 19.49
N SER A 461 -0.21 10.25 18.44
CA SER A 461 -0.09 11.00 17.18
C SER A 461 -1.37 10.96 16.34
N LEU A 462 -2.39 10.20 16.75
CA LEU A 462 -3.71 10.21 16.13
C LEU A 462 -4.48 11.49 16.45
N GLU A 463 -4.11 12.22 17.51
CA GLU A 463 -4.79 13.41 17.97
C GLU A 463 -4.11 14.70 17.50
N HIS A 464 -4.88 15.62 16.91
CA HIS A 464 -4.39 16.83 16.22
C HIS A 464 -5.07 18.13 16.65
N ASP A 465 -6.15 18.06 17.43
CA ASP A 465 -7.05 19.16 17.74
C ASP A 465 -6.99 19.56 19.23
N GLY A 466 -6.00 19.05 19.97
CA GLY A 466 -5.78 19.37 21.38
C GLY A 466 -6.67 18.59 22.34
N GLY A 467 -7.31 17.52 21.87
CA GLY A 467 -8.06 16.59 22.70
C GLY A 467 -7.18 15.84 23.71
N GLU A 468 -7.82 15.35 24.76
CA GLU A 468 -7.14 14.54 25.77
C GLU A 468 -7.11 13.08 25.37
N MET A 469 -6.02 12.41 25.73
CA MET A 469 -5.75 11.02 25.35
C MET A 469 -5.65 10.17 26.61
N LEU A 470 -6.42 9.09 26.62
CA LEU A 470 -6.58 8.22 27.78
C LEU A 470 -6.33 6.76 27.38
N THR A 471 -5.98 5.95 28.37
CA THR A 471 -5.96 4.49 28.27
C THR A 471 -6.78 3.89 29.39
N ASP A 472 -7.54 2.84 29.12
CA ASP A 472 -8.26 2.12 30.19
C ASP A 472 -7.36 1.10 30.90
N GLY A 473 -7.61 0.88 32.19
CA GLY A 473 -6.85 -0.01 33.07
C GLY A 473 -7.25 -1.50 33.00
N THR A 474 -8.10 -1.90 32.04
CA THR A 474 -8.61 -3.28 31.95
C THR A 474 -8.13 -3.98 30.69
N TYR A 475 -8.31 -3.33 29.55
CA TYR A 475 -7.93 -3.79 28.22
C TYR A 475 -6.70 -3.04 27.69
N GLY A 476 -6.38 -1.87 28.24
CA GLY A 476 -5.29 -1.03 27.74
C GLY A 476 -5.61 -0.40 26.39
N HIS A 477 -6.88 -0.18 26.05
CA HIS A 477 -7.26 0.44 24.79
C HIS A 477 -7.07 1.95 24.85
N PHE A 478 -6.88 2.55 23.67
CA PHE A 478 -6.76 3.99 23.48
C PHE A 478 -8.14 4.65 23.43
N TRP A 479 -8.26 5.81 24.07
CA TRP A 479 -9.46 6.63 24.11
C TRP A 479 -9.08 8.09 23.87
N SER A 480 -9.91 8.83 23.13
CA SER A 480 -9.72 10.26 22.92
C SER A 480 -10.99 11.04 23.30
N VAL A 481 -10.79 12.21 23.90
CA VAL A 481 -11.83 13.17 24.29
C VAL A 481 -11.65 14.45 23.46
N GLN A 482 -12.73 14.99 22.90
CA GLN A 482 -12.67 16.25 22.14
C GLN A 482 -12.46 17.46 23.06
N ALA A 483 -11.72 18.47 22.59
CA ALA A 483 -11.32 19.64 23.38
C ALA A 483 -12.47 20.57 23.81
N ASP A 484 -13.66 20.45 23.21
CA ASP A 484 -14.81 21.35 23.47
C ASP A 484 -15.55 21.07 24.80
N SER A 485 -15.12 20.09 25.60
CA SER A 485 -15.69 19.87 26.93
C SER A 485 -14.98 20.74 27.97
N SER A 486 -15.68 21.75 28.47
CA SER A 486 -15.25 22.61 29.57
C SER A 486 -14.65 21.79 30.72
N SER A 487 -13.53 22.29 31.23
CA SER A 487 -12.81 21.74 32.37
C SER A 487 -13.76 21.40 33.54
N VAL A 488 -13.61 20.18 34.05
CA VAL A 488 -14.26 19.62 35.25
C VAL A 488 -15.69 19.05 34.99
N VAL A 489 -15.79 17.72 34.82
CA VAL A 489 -16.77 16.75 35.41
C VAL A 489 -16.99 15.52 34.49
N ASN A 490 -16.90 14.31 35.09
CA ASN A 490 -17.27 12.96 34.62
C ASN A 490 -16.86 12.52 33.18
N TRP A 491 -15.68 11.88 33.07
CA TRP A 491 -15.23 11.12 31.90
C TRP A 491 -16.28 10.16 31.29
N PRO A 492 -17.16 9.51 32.07
CA PRO A 492 -18.14 8.57 31.52
C PRO A 492 -19.15 9.19 30.55
N ASP A 493 -19.42 10.48 30.68
CA ASP A 493 -20.43 11.18 29.87
C ASP A 493 -19.85 11.70 28.54
N LEU A 494 -18.52 11.81 28.44
CA LEU A 494 -17.79 12.34 27.28
C LEU A 494 -17.19 11.25 26.38
N LEU A 495 -16.89 10.08 26.95
CA LEU A 495 -16.31 8.95 26.22
C LEU A 495 -17.40 8.03 25.69
N SER A 496 -17.58 7.97 24.38
CA SER A 496 -18.57 7.05 23.80
C SER A 496 -18.00 5.63 23.63
N ARG A 497 -16.82 5.50 22.99
CA ARG A 497 -16.16 4.23 22.67
C ARG A 497 -14.64 4.38 22.62
N CYS A 498 -13.91 3.27 22.79
CA CYS A 498 -12.47 3.23 22.56
C CYS A 498 -12.15 3.43 21.06
N GLY A 499 -10.89 3.75 20.73
CA GLY A 499 -10.44 4.06 19.36
C GLY A 499 -10.70 2.94 18.33
N CYS A 500 -10.67 1.68 18.77
CA CYS A 500 -11.04 0.54 17.93
C CYS A 500 -12.55 0.30 17.81
N GLY A 501 -13.38 0.98 18.62
CA GLY A 501 -14.84 0.86 18.63
C GLY A 501 -15.38 -0.36 19.38
N LEU A 502 -14.54 -1.23 19.95
CA LEU A 502 -14.98 -2.47 20.59
C LEU A 502 -15.74 -2.23 21.91
N HIS A 503 -15.14 -1.47 22.83
CA HIS A 503 -15.71 -1.21 24.15
C HIS A 503 -16.38 0.16 24.20
N SER A 504 -17.48 0.23 24.94
CA SER A 504 -18.21 1.46 25.26
C SER A 504 -18.03 1.78 26.74
N CYS A 505 -18.24 3.04 27.12
CA CYS A 505 -18.02 3.54 28.47
C CYS A 505 -19.08 3.09 29.50
N ARG A 506 -19.84 2.02 29.23
CA ARG A 506 -20.99 1.58 30.04
C ARG A 506 -20.63 0.79 31.32
N GLY A 507 -19.35 0.66 31.66
CA GLY A 507 -18.88 -0.05 32.86
C GLY A 507 -17.88 0.77 33.69
N GLU A 508 -17.60 0.33 34.92
CA GLU A 508 -16.56 0.90 35.80
C GLU A 508 -15.14 0.62 35.25
N LEU A 509 -14.79 1.27 34.14
CA LEU A 509 -13.42 1.26 33.63
C LEU A 509 -12.62 2.34 34.38
N GLY A 510 -11.42 2.01 34.84
CA GLY A 510 -10.47 3.02 35.31
C GLY A 510 -9.75 3.64 34.12
N TRP A 511 -9.73 4.96 33.99
CA TRP A 511 -8.97 5.66 32.95
C TRP A 511 -7.74 6.35 33.53
N SER A 512 -6.70 6.39 32.72
CA SER A 512 -5.48 7.13 32.99
C SER A 512 -5.07 7.94 31.78
N PHE A 513 -4.49 9.12 32.01
CA PHE A 513 -3.88 9.88 30.94
C PHE A 513 -2.76 9.08 30.27
N LEU A 514 -2.76 9.11 28.94
CA LEU A 514 -1.72 8.48 28.15
C LEU A 514 -0.35 9.03 28.57
N ARG A 515 0.65 8.15 28.75
CA ARG A 515 1.99 8.45 29.28
C ARG A 515 2.06 8.89 30.74
N SER A 516 0.96 8.83 31.49
CA SER A 516 1.04 8.91 32.95
C SER A 516 1.50 7.58 33.54
N PRO A 517 2.22 7.58 34.68
CA PRO A 517 2.64 6.35 35.33
C PRO A 517 1.42 5.57 35.83
N CYS A 518 1.07 4.50 35.13
CA CYS A 518 0.00 3.59 35.53
C CYS A 518 0.54 2.37 36.28
N PRO A 519 -0.21 1.85 37.26
CA PRO A 519 0.09 0.53 37.81
C PRO A 519 -0.01 -0.50 36.66
N PRO A 520 0.97 -1.40 36.53
CA PRO A 520 0.95 -2.42 35.49
C PRO A 520 -0.17 -3.41 35.79
N PHE A 521 -0.98 -3.67 34.79
CA PHE A 521 -2.05 -4.67 34.83
C PHE A 521 -1.86 -5.63 33.66
N SER A 522 -2.31 -6.87 33.84
CA SER A 522 -2.37 -7.81 32.73
C SER A 522 -3.59 -7.45 31.89
N PRO A 523 -3.43 -7.05 30.62
CA PRO A 523 -4.57 -6.74 29.78
C PRO A 523 -5.44 -7.99 29.59
N VAL A 524 -6.74 -7.86 29.84
CA VAL A 524 -7.67 -8.99 29.69
C VAL A 524 -7.80 -9.35 28.21
N THR A 525 -7.82 -10.65 27.90
CA THR A 525 -8.12 -11.18 26.57
C THR A 525 -9.54 -10.78 26.16
N CYS A 526 -9.68 -10.17 24.98
CA CYS A 526 -11.00 -9.85 24.44
C CYS A 526 -11.79 -11.15 24.19
N LEU A 527 -13.03 -11.20 24.68
CA LEU A 527 -13.97 -12.29 24.42
C LEU A 527 -14.24 -12.46 22.91
N PRO A 528 -14.61 -13.68 22.45
CA PRO A 528 -14.74 -13.97 21.03
C PRO A 528 -15.78 -13.07 20.35
N PRO A 529 -15.57 -12.75 19.05
CA PRO A 529 -16.34 -11.77 18.29
C PRO A 529 -17.83 -12.13 18.07
N HIS A 530 -18.32 -13.27 18.59
CA HIS A 530 -19.71 -13.70 18.44
C HIS A 530 -20.71 -12.85 19.25
N GLU A 531 -20.32 -12.28 20.40
CA GLU A 531 -21.14 -11.29 21.12
C GLU A 531 -20.99 -9.87 20.56
N ALA A 532 -19.98 -9.65 19.70
CA ALA A 532 -19.73 -8.40 19.00
C ALA A 532 -20.50 -8.27 17.68
N ALA A 533 -21.42 -9.18 17.33
CA ALA A 533 -22.19 -9.11 16.08
C ALA A 533 -23.04 -7.81 15.96
N GLY A 534 -23.44 -7.20 17.08
CA GLY A 534 -24.06 -5.87 17.10
C GLY A 534 -23.07 -4.70 17.02
N ALA A 535 -21.81 -4.90 17.42
CA ALA A 535 -20.75 -3.90 17.46
C ALA A 535 -19.83 -3.92 16.22
N ALA A 536 -19.84 -5.03 15.45
CA ALA A 536 -18.97 -5.31 14.32
C ALA A 536 -19.15 -4.36 13.13
N ASN A 537 -20.21 -3.54 13.08
CA ASN A 537 -20.38 -2.59 11.99
C ASN A 537 -19.41 -1.40 12.02
N ASN A 538 -18.83 -1.08 13.19
CA ASN A 538 -18.03 0.14 13.39
C ASN A 538 -16.66 -0.13 14.02
N LEU A 539 -16.10 -1.34 13.86
CA LEU A 539 -14.75 -1.62 14.35
C LEU A 539 -13.69 -0.98 13.46
N THR A 540 -12.69 -0.38 14.10
CA THR A 540 -11.45 0.05 13.43
C THR A 540 -10.44 -1.09 13.53
N LEU A 541 -9.94 -1.55 12.40
CA LEU A 541 -9.06 -2.71 12.28
C LEU A 541 -7.79 -2.37 11.50
N ASP A 542 -6.68 -2.95 11.91
CA ASP A 542 -5.39 -2.86 11.23
C ASP A 542 -5.01 -4.22 10.61
N CYS A 543 -4.29 -4.19 9.50
CA CYS A 543 -3.75 -5.40 8.88
C CYS A 543 -2.64 -6.00 9.77
N PHE A 544 -2.82 -7.23 10.24
CA PHE A 544 -1.88 -7.90 11.13
C PHE A 544 -0.46 -7.96 10.54
N THR A 545 -0.33 -8.50 9.32
CA THR A 545 0.97 -8.71 8.67
C THR A 545 1.71 -7.39 8.45
N ALA A 546 1.01 -6.34 8.00
CA ALA A 546 1.60 -5.02 7.80
C ALA A 546 2.02 -4.38 9.14
N LYS A 547 1.20 -4.48 10.18
CA LYS A 547 1.51 -3.95 11.52
C LYS A 547 2.72 -4.65 12.14
N LEU A 548 2.76 -5.98 12.07
CA LEU A 548 3.85 -6.78 12.62
C LEU A 548 5.18 -6.49 11.91
N SER A 549 5.17 -6.44 10.57
CA SER A 549 6.37 -6.05 9.81
C SER A 549 6.77 -4.61 10.12
N GLY A 550 5.82 -3.68 10.22
CA GLY A 550 6.12 -2.29 10.55
C GLY A 550 6.79 -2.14 11.91
N LEU A 551 6.36 -2.92 12.90
CA LEU A 551 6.97 -2.97 14.24
C LEU A 551 8.43 -3.46 14.17
N GLN A 552 8.66 -4.57 13.46
CA GLN A 552 10.00 -5.14 13.28
C GLN A 552 10.93 -4.15 12.57
N VAL A 553 10.51 -3.62 11.43
CA VAL A 553 11.29 -2.65 10.66
C VAL A 553 11.60 -1.41 11.50
N ALA A 554 10.64 -0.89 12.26
CA ALA A 554 10.87 0.29 13.11
C ALA A 554 11.94 0.05 14.18
N VAL A 555 11.88 -1.08 14.89
CA VAL A 555 12.83 -1.42 15.96
C VAL A 555 14.22 -1.74 15.39
N GLU A 556 14.29 -2.52 14.31
CA GLU A 556 15.56 -2.86 13.66
C GLU A 556 16.24 -1.62 13.06
N THR A 557 15.47 -0.74 12.41
CA THR A 557 15.98 0.53 11.88
C THR A 557 16.46 1.45 13.00
N ALA A 558 15.71 1.54 14.11
CA ALA A 558 16.14 2.32 15.27
C ALA A 558 17.45 1.78 15.86
N ASN A 559 17.57 0.47 16.00
CA ASN A 559 18.79 -0.18 16.47
C ASN A 559 19.98 0.07 15.54
N LEU A 560 19.76 -0.01 14.22
CA LEU A 560 20.79 0.31 13.23
C LEU A 560 21.25 1.76 13.36
N ILE A 561 20.31 2.70 13.52
CA ILE A 561 20.64 4.12 13.71
C ILE A 561 21.44 4.33 14.99
N LEU A 562 21.06 3.68 16.11
CA LEU A 562 21.74 3.79 17.40
C LEU A 562 23.16 3.18 17.39
N ASP A 563 23.43 2.22 16.51
CA ASP A 563 24.75 1.58 16.38
C ASP A 563 25.75 2.43 15.58
N LEU A 564 25.27 3.40 14.80
CA LEU A 564 26.13 4.32 14.06
C LEU A 564 26.83 5.28 15.01
N SER A 565 28.16 5.23 15.03
CA SER A 565 28.96 6.13 15.86
C SER A 565 29.27 7.46 15.16
N TYR A 566 29.58 7.42 13.86
CA TYR A 566 30.00 8.59 13.07
C TYR A 566 29.31 8.62 11.72
N VAL A 567 29.01 9.83 11.25
CA VAL A 567 28.61 10.10 9.86
C VAL A 567 29.75 10.80 9.16
N ILE A 568 30.16 10.27 8.01
CA ILE A 568 31.23 10.80 7.17
C ILE A 568 30.61 11.29 5.86
N GLU A 569 30.66 12.59 5.59
CA GLU A 569 30.10 13.20 4.39
C GLU A 569 31.20 13.84 3.54
N ASP A 570 31.25 13.49 2.24
CA ASP A 570 32.05 14.21 1.25
C ASP A 570 31.21 15.35 0.66
N LYS A 571 31.66 16.59 0.86
CA LYS A 571 30.92 17.79 0.42
C LYS A 571 31.17 18.19 -1.04
N ASN A 572 31.93 17.40 -1.78
CA ASN A 572 32.35 17.72 -3.14
C ASN A 572 31.32 17.40 -4.23
#